data_AF-A0A1M6SA29-F1
#
_entry.id   AF-A0A1M6SA29-F1
#
_cell.length_a   1.000
_cell.length_b   1.000
_cell.length_c   1.000
_cell.angle_alpha   90.00
_cell.angle_beta   90.00
_cell.angle_gamma   90.00
#
_symmetry.space_group_name_H-M   'P 1'
#
loop_
_entity.id
_entity.type
_entity.pdbx_description
1 polymer ?
#
loop_
_entity_poly.entity_id
_entity_poly.type
_entity_poly.pdbx_seq_one_letter_code
_entity_poly.pdbx_strand_id
1 'polypeptide(L)'
;MKKILLVLLVITLPMLIGCEKEVLSEGYPEMEAFYTESCGLMAVTTDSVKLFSAKVDGFTIRNPESKEHSLYPKIQANIKSASLRLIITCDTTWDVETHINF
;
A
#
# COMPACT_ATOMS: atom_id res chain seq x y z
N MET A 1 34.10 26.55 -32.75
CA MET A 1 33.31 26.22 -31.55
C MET A 1 32.02 25.47 -31.92
N LYS A 2 32.11 24.26 -32.48
CA LYS A 2 30.93 23.46 -32.91
C LYS A 2 30.95 22.00 -32.42
N LYS A 3 32.04 21.56 -31.77
CA LYS A 3 32.22 20.17 -31.36
C LYS A 3 31.82 19.89 -29.90
N ILE A 4 31.65 20.94 -29.09
CA ILE A 4 31.30 20.81 -27.66
C ILE A 4 29.79 20.58 -27.48
N LEU A 5 28.97 21.09 -28.41
CA LEU A 5 27.51 20.94 -28.34
C LEU A 5 27.04 19.48 -28.56
N LEU A 6 27.83 18.67 -29.28
CA LEU A 6 27.44 17.30 -29.62
C LEU A 6 27.64 16.31 -28.45
N VAL A 7 28.56 16.62 -27.52
CA VAL A 7 28.86 15.74 -26.37
C VAL A 7 27.80 15.87 -25.28
N LEU A 8 27.19 17.05 -25.12
CA LEU A 8 26.14 17.27 -24.12
C LEU A 8 24.82 16.57 -24.48
N LEU A 9 24.56 16.30 -25.76
CA LEU A 9 23.33 15.67 -26.22
C LEU A 9 23.32 14.13 -26.02
N VAL A 10 24.50 13.52 -25.88
CA VAL A 10 24.64 12.06 -25.70
C VAL A 10 24.49 11.64 -24.24
N ILE A 11 24.76 12.55 -23.29
CA ILE A 11 24.71 12.27 -21.85
C ILE A 11 23.28 12.34 -21.30
N THR A 12 22.34 12.99 -21.98
CA THR A 12 20.93 13.08 -21.55
C THR A 12 20.05 11.94 -22.04
N LEU A 13 20.55 11.07 -22.94
CA LEU A 13 19.76 9.99 -23.53
C LEU A 13 19.49 8.75 -22.63
N PRO A 14 20.29 8.38 -21.62
CA PRO A 14 20.01 7.15 -20.86
C PRO A 14 18.91 7.31 -19.80
N MET A 15 18.31 8.49 -19.59
CA MET A 15 17.22 8.68 -18.62
C MET A 15 15.82 8.29 -19.14
N LEU A 16 15.70 7.86 -20.40
CA LEU A 16 14.41 7.46 -20.99
C LEU A 16 14.24 5.95 -21.15
N ILE A 17 15.13 5.12 -20.57
CA ILE A 17 14.76 3.73 -20.26
C ILE A 17 13.92 3.76 -18.98
N GLY A 18 12.79 4.49 -19.04
CA GLY A 18 11.64 4.14 -18.23
C GLY A 18 11.30 2.73 -18.69
N CYS A 19 11.71 1.75 -17.89
CA CYS A 19 11.20 0.40 -17.97
C CYS A 19 9.70 0.54 -17.76
N GLU A 20 8.97 0.78 -18.85
CA GLU A 20 7.53 0.59 -18.94
C GLU A 20 7.37 -0.93 -18.82
N LYS A 21 7.52 -1.41 -17.58
CA LYS A 21 7.24 -2.77 -17.20
C LYS A 21 5.76 -2.87 -17.52
N GLU A 22 5.43 -3.52 -18.64
CA GLU A 22 4.05 -3.86 -19.00
C GLU A 22 3.41 -4.30 -17.70
N VAL A 23 2.49 -3.47 -17.18
CA VAL A 23 1.84 -3.73 -15.92
C VAL A 23 1.10 -5.02 -16.17
N LEU A 24 1.66 -6.12 -15.67
CA LEU A 24 1.08 -7.46 -15.65
C LEU A 24 -0.18 -7.37 -14.78
N SER A 25 -1.19 -6.70 -15.31
CA SER A 25 -2.48 -6.45 -14.66
C SER A 25 -3.39 -7.66 -14.76
N GLU A 26 -2.97 -8.70 -15.47
CA GLU A 26 -3.82 -9.86 -15.79
C GLU A 26 -3.43 -11.15 -15.04
N GLY A 27 -2.37 -11.13 -14.22
CA GLY A 27 -1.80 -12.35 -13.64
C GLY A 27 -2.37 -12.84 -12.30
N TYR A 28 -3.09 -12.00 -11.55
CA TYR A 28 -3.41 -12.29 -10.14
C TYR A 28 -4.87 -11.95 -9.77
N PRO A 29 -5.84 -12.82 -10.09
CA PRO A 29 -7.24 -12.63 -9.68
C PRO A 29 -7.40 -12.55 -8.16
N GLU A 30 -6.50 -13.15 -7.38
CA GLU A 30 -6.47 -13.04 -5.92
C GLU A 30 -6.31 -11.59 -5.46
N MET A 31 -5.67 -10.72 -6.25
CA MET A 31 -5.50 -9.31 -5.90
C MET A 31 -6.82 -8.55 -5.97
N GLU A 32 -7.75 -8.93 -6.84
CA GLU A 32 -9.11 -8.37 -6.83
C GLU A 32 -9.85 -8.83 -5.58
N ALA A 33 -9.77 -10.11 -5.23
CA ALA A 33 -10.40 -10.66 -4.02
C ALA A 33 -9.85 -9.98 -2.75
N PHE A 34 -8.53 -9.83 -2.65
CA PHE A 34 -7.91 -9.09 -1.55
C PHE A 34 -8.33 -7.63 -1.55
N TYR A 35 -8.46 -6.99 -2.71
CA TYR A 35 -8.93 -5.62 -2.78
C TYR A 35 -10.36 -5.49 -2.25
N THR A 36 -11.29 -6.32 -2.72
CA THR A 36 -12.69 -6.32 -2.25
C THR A 36 -12.78 -6.54 -0.73
N GLU A 37 -12.05 -7.51 -0.19
CA GLU A 37 -12.00 -7.77 1.25
C GLU A 37 -11.37 -6.60 2.02
N SER A 38 -10.32 -5.99 1.47
CA SER A 38 -9.61 -4.88 2.11
C SER A 38 -10.50 -3.64 2.33
N CYS A 39 -11.50 -3.42 1.45
CA CYS A 39 -12.46 -2.33 1.59
C CYS A 39 -13.34 -2.45 2.84
N GLY A 40 -13.49 -3.65 3.40
CA GLY A 40 -14.28 -3.92 4.60
C GLY A 40 -13.49 -3.88 5.91
N LEU A 41 -12.17 -3.65 5.88
CA LEU A 41 -11.32 -3.80 7.07
C LEU A 41 -11.63 -2.80 8.19
N MET A 42 -12.26 -1.67 7.87
CA MET A 42 -12.73 -0.69 8.86
C MET A 42 -13.93 -1.16 9.69
N ALA A 43 -14.58 -2.27 9.33
CA ALA A 43 -15.71 -2.82 10.09
C ALA A 43 -15.31 -3.98 11.02
N VAL A 44 -14.11 -4.56 10.87
CA VAL A 44 -13.69 -5.75 11.61
C VAL A 44 -12.77 -5.42 12.79
N THR A 45 -12.42 -6.41 13.62
CA THR A 45 -11.50 -6.21 14.74
C THR A 45 -10.05 -6.03 14.28
N THR A 46 -9.21 -5.39 15.10
CA THR A 46 -7.77 -5.25 14.82
C THR A 46 -7.07 -6.59 14.57
N ASP A 47 -7.46 -7.64 15.29
CA ASP A 47 -6.90 -8.99 15.06
C ASP A 47 -7.29 -9.55 13.70
N SER A 48 -8.52 -9.29 13.24
CA SER A 48 -8.94 -9.66 11.88
C SER A 48 -8.13 -8.90 10.82
N VAL A 49 -7.83 -7.62 11.06
CA VAL A 49 -6.94 -6.83 10.17
C VAL A 49 -5.54 -7.42 10.12
N LYS A 50 -4.96 -7.82 11.27
CA LYS A 50 -3.64 -8.48 11.33
C LYS A 50 -3.62 -9.81 10.57
N LEU A 51 -4.65 -10.64 10.75
CA LEU A 51 -4.78 -11.91 10.02
C LEU A 51 -4.88 -11.69 8.52
N PHE A 52 -5.65 -10.69 8.09
CA PHE A 52 -5.73 -10.31 6.69
C PHE A 52 -4.37 -9.82 6.14
N SER A 53 -3.65 -8.96 6.88
CA SER A 53 -2.31 -8.52 6.50
C SER A 53 -1.36 -9.70 6.30
N ALA A 54 -1.33 -10.63 7.25
CA ALA A 54 -0.49 -11.82 7.16
C ALA A 54 -0.86 -12.72 5.96
N LYS A 55 -2.16 -12.79 5.60
CA LYS A 55 -2.62 -13.50 4.41
C LYS A 55 -2.08 -12.87 3.13
N VAL A 56 -2.17 -11.54 2.99
CA VAL A 56 -1.63 -10.80 1.84
C VAL A 56 -0.11 -10.93 1.77
N ASP A 57 0.58 -10.78 2.90
CA ASP A 57 2.04 -10.96 2.97
C ASP A 57 2.45 -12.36 2.55
N GLY A 58 1.78 -13.39 3.06
CA GLY A 58 2.04 -14.78 2.68
C GLY A 58 1.83 -15.04 1.19
N PHE A 59 0.84 -14.39 0.57
CA PHE A 59 0.65 -14.46 -0.88
C PHE A 59 1.78 -13.76 -1.65
N THR A 60 2.14 -12.54 -1.27
CA THR A 60 3.19 -11.78 -1.97
C THR A 60 4.60 -12.31 -1.74
N ILE A 61 4.84 -13.07 -0.67
CA ILE A 61 6.09 -13.82 -0.47
C ILE A 61 6.19 -14.97 -1.48
N ARG A 62 5.08 -15.67 -1.74
CA ARG A 62 5.04 -16.76 -2.72
C ARG A 62 5.04 -16.28 -4.16
N ASN A 63 4.46 -15.11 -4.42
CA ASN A 63 4.35 -14.47 -5.73
C ASN A 63 4.90 -13.04 -5.69
N PRO A 64 6.23 -12.84 -5.64
CA PRO A 64 6.84 -11.52 -5.44
C PRO A 64 6.41 -10.46 -6.45
N GLU A 65 6.22 -10.86 -7.71
CA GLU A 65 5.76 -10.01 -8.81
C GLU A 65 4.34 -9.46 -8.61
N SER A 66 3.51 -10.09 -7.77
CA SER A 66 2.20 -9.54 -7.41
C SER A 66 2.29 -8.17 -6.72
N LYS A 67 3.43 -7.82 -6.13
CA LYS A 67 3.64 -6.48 -5.55
C LYS A 67 3.59 -5.35 -6.59
N GLU A 68 3.80 -5.67 -7.86
CA GLU A 68 3.71 -4.73 -8.98
C GLU A 68 2.27 -4.55 -9.48
N HIS A 69 1.34 -5.36 -8.99
CA HIS A 69 -0.07 -5.27 -9.37
C HIS A 69 -0.67 -3.94 -8.92
N SER A 70 -1.46 -3.30 -9.78
CA SER A 70 -2.05 -1.97 -9.55
C SER A 70 -2.89 -1.85 -8.27
N LEU A 71 -3.45 -2.98 -7.80
CA LEU A 71 -4.26 -3.05 -6.57
C LEU A 71 -3.42 -3.22 -5.29
N TYR A 72 -2.18 -3.73 -5.38
CA TYR A 72 -1.33 -3.94 -4.21
C TYR A 72 -1.17 -2.69 -3.33
N PRO A 73 -0.81 -1.50 -3.87
CA PRO A 73 -0.71 -0.28 -3.05
C PRO A 73 -2.05 0.13 -2.42
N LYS A 74 -3.19 -0.15 -3.06
CA LYS A 74 -4.52 0.16 -2.52
C LYS A 74 -4.87 -0.76 -1.35
N ILE A 75 -4.56 -2.05 -1.47
CA ILE A 75 -4.74 -3.04 -0.38
C ILE A 75 -3.91 -2.62 0.84
N GLN A 76 -2.63 -2.26 0.63
CA GLN A 76 -1.73 -1.81 1.68
C GLN A 76 -2.25 -0.53 2.38
N ALA A 77 -2.78 0.42 1.62
CA ALA A 77 -3.38 1.63 2.18
C ALA A 77 -4.59 1.32 3.06
N ASN A 78 -5.47 0.40 2.63
CA ASN A 78 -6.63 -0.04 3.40
C ASN A 78 -6.24 -0.75 4.70
N ILE A 79 -5.24 -1.63 4.66
CA ILE A 79 -4.68 -2.29 5.86
C ILE A 79 -4.14 -1.25 6.85
N LYS A 80 -3.36 -0.29 6.35
CA LYS A 80 -2.78 0.76 7.20
C LYS A 80 -3.86 1.62 7.85
N SER A 81 -4.88 2.03 7.08
CA SER A 81 -6.01 2.80 7.61
C SER A 81 -6.77 2.02 8.69
N ALA A 82 -7.04 0.74 8.47
CA ALA A 82 -7.76 -0.10 9.43
C ALA A 82 -6.95 -0.44 10.69
N SER A 83 -5.62 -0.39 10.60
CA SER A 83 -4.70 -0.63 11.73
C SER A 83 -4.59 0.56 12.67
N LEU A 84 -4.92 1.77 12.21
CA LEU A 84 -4.84 3.02 12.98
C LEU A 84 -6.11 3.31 13.78
N ARG A 85 -6.64 2.32 14.51
CA ARG A 85 -7.76 2.55 15.42
C ARG A 85 -7.30 2.94 16.81
N LEU A 86 -7.64 4.15 17.21
CA LEU A 86 -7.54 4.62 18.58
C LEU A 86 -8.83 4.20 19.32
N ILE A 87 -8.71 3.24 20.24
CA ILE A 87 -9.82 2.89 21.14
C ILE A 87 -9.59 3.64 22.45
N ILE A 88 -10.43 4.64 22.72
CA ILE A 88 -10.45 5.34 24.00
C ILE A 88 -11.57 4.71 24.82
N THR A 89 -11.20 3.96 25.86
CA THR A 89 -12.15 3.50 26.88
C THR A 89 -12.19 4.54 27.98
N CYS A 90 -13.27 5.32 28.05
CA CYS A 90 -13.49 6.27 29.14
C CYS A 90 -14.32 5.57 30.23
N ASP A 91 -13.73 5.38 31.41
CA ASP A 91 -14.47 4.95 32.59
C ASP A 91 -15.15 6.19 33.20
N THR A 92 -16.45 6.32 33.00
CA THR A 92 -17.24 7.48 33.44
C THR A 92 -17.59 7.42 34.94
N THR A 93 -16.98 6.53 35.73
CA THR A 93 -17.23 6.48 37.18
C THR A 93 -16.64 7.66 37.95
N TRP A 94 -15.77 8.45 37.33
CA TRP A 94 -15.25 9.70 37.89
C TRP A 94 -15.41 10.83 36.87
N ASP A 95 -16.23 11.81 37.23
CA ASP A 95 -16.60 12.97 36.41
C ASP A 95 -15.43 13.96 36.31
N VAL A 96 -14.41 13.61 35.52
CA VAL A 96 -13.23 14.45 35.30
C VAL A 96 -13.07 14.74 33.81
N GLU A 97 -12.89 16.02 33.51
CA GLU A 97 -12.70 16.55 32.15
C GLU A 97 -11.49 15.88 31.47
N THR A 98 -11.73 15.16 30.37
CA THR A 98 -10.68 14.44 29.63
C THR A 98 -10.34 15.21 28.35
N HIS A 99 -9.16 15.81 28.30
CA HIS A 99 -8.61 16.44 27.10
C HIS A 99 -7.68 15.46 26.37
N ILE A 100 -7.96 15.20 25.09
CA ILE A 100 -7.10 14.40 24.20
C ILE A 100 -6.61 15.32 23.08
N ASN A 101 -5.31 15.61 23.08
CA ASN A 101 -4.66 16.38 22.02
C ASN A 101 -3.97 15.43 21.04
N PHE A 102 -4.20 15.65 19.75
CA PHE A 102 -3.60 14.90 18.64
C PHE A 102 -2.46 15.70 18.01
#